data_AF-A0A930XT61-F1
#
_entry.id   AF-A0A930XT61-F1
#
_cell.length_a   1.000
_cell.length_b   1.000
_cell.length_c   1.000
_cell.angle_alpha   90.00
_cell.angle_beta   90.00
_cell.angle_gamma   90.00
#
_symmetry.space_group_name_H-M   'P 1'
#
loop_
_entity.id
_entity.type
_entity.pdbx_description
1 polymer ?
#
loop_
_entity_poly.entity_id
_entity_poly.type
_entity_poly.pdbx_seq_one_letter_code
_entity_poly.pdbx_strand_id
1 'polypeptide(L)'
;MSDLQDWIAQIYTYPELLGMGHAQRLEDLNLGLGWLYYALPRILRCQTVVVIGSYRGFVPLVLGRALQDNKVSSQVIFIDPSFVDEFWNEPEKVKSYFLQFEVENIRHFRCTTQEFVRTDAYQCL
;
A
#
# COMPACT_ATOMS: atom_id res chain seq x y z
N MET A 1 0.23 -17.18 -16.34
CA MET A 1 1.11 -16.00 -16.26
C MET A 1 1.86 -16.08 -14.93
N SER A 2 2.82 -15.20 -14.62
CA SER A 2 3.46 -15.25 -13.30
C SER A 2 2.49 -14.72 -12.23
N ASP A 3 2.59 -15.25 -11.01
CA ASP A 3 1.81 -14.81 -9.83
C ASP A 3 1.76 -13.27 -9.67
N LEU A 4 2.88 -12.59 -9.95
CA LEU A 4 2.93 -11.11 -9.94
C LEU A 4 2.14 -10.46 -11.08
N GLN A 5 2.16 -11.01 -12.30
CA GLN A 5 1.37 -10.47 -13.40
C GLN A 5 -0.13 -10.63 -13.16
N ASP A 6 -0.55 -11.77 -12.61
CA ASP A 6 -1.95 -12.03 -12.26
C ASP A 6 -2.42 -11.04 -11.19
N TRP A 7 -1.57 -10.75 -10.20
CA TRP A 7 -1.84 -9.72 -9.19
C TRP A 7 -1.92 -8.30 -9.77
N ILE A 8 -1.03 -7.92 -10.70
CA ILE A 8 -1.11 -6.60 -11.37
C ILE A 8 -2.40 -6.48 -12.17
N ALA A 9 -2.78 -7.53 -12.90
CA ALA A 9 -4.04 -7.56 -13.64
C ALA A 9 -5.23 -7.39 -12.70
N GLN A 10 -5.23 -8.03 -11.53
CA GLN A 10 -6.26 -7.87 -10.51
C GLN A 10 -6.37 -6.42 -10.03
N ILE A 11 -5.26 -5.77 -9.66
CA ILE A 11 -5.26 -4.35 -9.24
C ILE A 11 -5.91 -3.47 -10.30
N TYR A 12 -5.57 -3.72 -11.57
CA TYR A 12 -6.04 -2.92 -12.69
C TYR A 12 -7.50 -3.12 -13.04
N THR A 13 -8.19 -4.07 -12.41
CA THR A 13 -9.66 -4.14 -12.43
C THR A 13 -10.32 -3.02 -11.63
N TYR A 14 -9.56 -2.26 -10.82
CA TYR A 14 -10.02 -1.13 -10.01
C TYR A 14 -9.50 0.19 -10.62
N PRO A 15 -10.33 0.91 -11.41
CA PRO A 15 -9.85 2.08 -12.18
C PRO A 15 -9.31 3.22 -11.31
N GLU A 16 -9.81 3.35 -10.08
CA GLU A 16 -9.39 4.35 -9.10
C GLU A 16 -7.92 4.20 -8.65
N LEU A 17 -7.35 2.98 -8.75
CA LEU A 17 -5.92 2.73 -8.50
C LEU A 17 -5.01 3.22 -9.63
N LEU A 18 -5.56 3.52 -10.81
CA LEU A 18 -4.88 4.15 -11.94
C LEU A 18 -5.00 5.68 -11.92
N GLY A 19 -5.75 6.24 -10.97
CA GLY A 19 -6.12 7.65 -10.95
C GLY A 19 -5.00 8.62 -10.55
N MET A 20 -3.93 8.12 -9.93
CA MET A 20 -2.79 8.95 -9.49
C MET A 20 -1.61 8.78 -10.46
N GLY A 21 -0.93 9.89 -10.76
CA GLY A 21 0.11 10.01 -11.79
C GLY A 21 1.39 9.19 -11.56
N HIS A 22 1.26 7.87 -11.51
CA HIS A 22 2.35 6.90 -11.37
C HIS A 22 2.83 6.37 -12.71
N ALA A 23 2.31 6.87 -13.84
CA ALA A 23 2.59 6.40 -15.19
C ALA A 23 2.34 4.89 -15.39
N GLN A 24 1.31 4.37 -14.70
CA GLN A 24 0.79 3.02 -14.90
C GLN A 24 0.23 2.89 -16.32
N ARG A 25 0.38 1.72 -16.94
CA ARG A 25 -0.23 1.42 -18.24
C ARG A 25 -0.96 0.08 -18.19
N LEU A 26 -2.25 0.14 -18.48
CA LEU A 26 -3.13 -1.02 -18.49
C LEU A 26 -2.81 -1.99 -19.64
N GLU A 27 -2.48 -1.43 -20.81
CA GLU A 27 -2.27 -2.17 -22.07
C GLU A 27 -1.21 -3.28 -21.99
N ASP A 28 -0.19 -3.08 -21.16
CA ASP A 28 0.96 -3.99 -21.00
C ASP A 28 1.20 -4.38 -19.53
N LEU A 29 0.23 -4.13 -18.64
CA LEU A 29 0.32 -4.37 -17.20
C LEU A 29 1.55 -3.71 -16.55
N ASN A 30 1.94 -2.53 -17.03
CA ASN A 30 3.11 -1.83 -16.50
C ASN A 30 2.77 -1.00 -15.27
N LEU A 31 3.33 -1.37 -14.11
CA LEU A 31 3.17 -0.66 -12.84
C LEU A 31 3.70 0.79 -12.81
N GLY A 32 4.43 1.25 -13.83
CA GLY A 32 5.03 2.58 -13.86
C GLY A 32 6.00 2.78 -12.69
N LEU A 33 5.82 3.86 -11.90
CA LEU A 33 6.55 4.08 -10.66
C LEU A 33 6.36 2.95 -9.63
N GLY A 34 5.29 2.15 -9.75
CA GLY A 34 5.09 0.96 -8.93
C GLY A 34 6.23 -0.06 -9.04
N TRP A 35 6.98 -0.10 -10.15
CA TRP A 35 8.18 -0.94 -10.22
C TRP A 35 9.28 -0.49 -9.27
N LEU A 36 9.42 0.82 -9.03
CA LEU A 36 10.37 1.35 -8.05
C LEU A 36 9.91 1.04 -6.63
N TYR A 37 8.63 1.25 -6.34
CA TYR A 37 8.04 0.89 -5.04
C TYR A 37 8.16 -0.61 -4.76
N TYR A 38 8.00 -1.45 -5.78
CA TYR A 38 8.15 -2.90 -5.63
C TYR A 38 9.63 -3.29 -5.45
N ALA A 39 10.55 -2.73 -6.24
CA ALA A 39 11.96 -3.11 -6.19
C ALA A 39 12.65 -2.72 -4.88
N LEU A 40 12.33 -1.55 -4.30
CA LEU A 40 13.04 -1.04 -3.12
C LEU A 40 12.96 -1.98 -1.91
N PRO A 41 11.79 -2.45 -1.44
CA PRO A 41 11.72 -3.41 -0.34
C PRO A 41 12.33 -4.77 -0.68
N ARG A 42 12.25 -5.20 -1.94
CA ARG A 42 12.84 -6.48 -2.40
C ARG A 42 14.37 -6.47 -2.29
N ILE A 43 14.99 -5.33 -2.60
CA ILE A 43 16.44 -5.14 -2.57
C ILE A 43 16.93 -4.80 -1.16
N LEU A 44 16.32 -3.79 -0.52
CA LEU A 44 16.74 -3.30 0.80
C LEU A 44 16.37 -4.25 1.93
N ARG A 45 15.41 -5.17 1.72
CA ARG A 45 14.90 -6.10 2.72
C ARG A 45 14.44 -5.38 4.00
N CYS A 46 13.83 -4.22 3.86
CA CYS A 46 13.24 -3.50 5.00
C CYS A 46 12.11 -4.33 5.63
N GLN A 47 11.95 -4.22 6.95
CA GLN A 47 10.88 -4.88 7.69
C GLN A 47 9.67 -3.95 7.89
N THR A 48 9.92 -2.64 7.93
CA THR A 48 8.88 -1.63 8.13
C THR A 48 9.00 -0.58 7.05
N VAL A 49 7.87 -0.24 6.41
CA VAL A 49 7.75 0.90 5.49
C VAL A 49 6.65 1.82 5.98
N VAL A 50 6.88 3.13 5.96
CA VAL A 50 5.88 4.14 6.32
C VAL A 50 5.37 4.81 5.05
N VAL A 51 4.06 4.88 4.89
CA VAL A 51 3.37 5.56 3.80
C VAL A 51 2.46 6.63 4.39
N ILE A 52 2.64 7.88 3.95
CA ILE A 52 1.87 9.03 4.41
C ILE A 52 1.05 9.55 3.24
N GLY A 53 -0.26 9.31 3.27
CA GLY A 53 -1.19 9.65 2.20
C GLY A 53 -1.01 8.77 0.95
N SER A 54 -2.09 8.24 0.39
CA SER A 54 -2.01 7.45 -0.85
C SER A 54 -3.24 7.49 -1.75
N TYR A 55 -4.14 8.46 -1.58
CA TYR A 55 -5.41 8.54 -2.30
C TYR A 55 -6.23 7.24 -2.18
N ARG A 56 -6.16 6.33 -3.16
CA ARG A 56 -6.85 5.02 -3.15
C ARG A 56 -5.96 3.84 -2.78
N GLY A 57 -4.71 4.09 -2.40
CA GLY A 57 -3.87 3.08 -1.76
C GLY A 57 -2.98 2.28 -2.70
N PHE A 58 -2.71 2.78 -3.92
CA PHE A 58 -1.79 2.11 -4.86
C PHE A 58 -0.39 1.89 -4.26
N VAL A 59 0.18 2.92 -3.62
CA VAL A 59 1.54 2.85 -3.04
C VAL A 59 1.66 1.86 -1.88
N PRO A 60 0.84 1.91 -0.81
CA PRO A 60 0.92 0.94 0.28
C PRO A 60 0.62 -0.48 -0.20
N LEU A 61 -0.25 -0.64 -1.20
CA LEU A 61 -0.55 -1.93 -1.80
C LEU A 61 0.69 -2.55 -2.48
N VAL A 62 1.40 -1.79 -3.32
CA VAL A 62 2.62 -2.25 -3.99
C VAL A 62 3.75 -2.55 -3.01
N LEU A 63 3.94 -1.70 -2.01
CA LEU A 63 4.94 -1.92 -0.96
C LEU A 63 4.61 -3.14 -0.10
N GLY A 64 3.34 -3.32 0.25
CA GLY A 64 2.86 -4.46 1.02
C GLY A 64 3.12 -5.78 0.30
N ARG A 65 2.76 -5.87 -0.98
CA ARG A 65 3.05 -7.05 -1.81
C ARG A 65 4.55 -7.34 -1.89
N ALA A 66 5.37 -6.32 -2.16
CA ALA A 66 6.82 -6.48 -2.25
C ALA A 66 7.44 -7.02 -0.95
N LEU A 67 6.94 -6.54 0.19
CA LEU A 67 7.34 -7.00 1.52
C LEU A 67 6.91 -8.46 1.78
N GLN A 68 5.66 -8.83 1.48
CA GLN A 68 5.18 -10.21 1.64
C GLN A 68 5.98 -11.20 0.80
N ASP A 69 6.32 -10.83 -0.43
CA ASP A 69 7.09 -11.69 -1.32
C ASP A 69 8.49 -11.99 -0.73
N ASN A 70 9.01 -11.17 0.19
CA ASN A 70 10.31 -11.42 0.83
C ASN A 70 10.23 -12.57 1.85
N LYS A 71 9.02 -13.02 2.22
CA LYS A 71 8.75 -14.12 3.16
C LYS A 71 9.39 -13.90 4.53
N VAL A 72 9.45 -12.64 4.96
CA VAL A 72 9.91 -12.23 6.29
C VAL A 72 8.80 -11.40 6.93
N SER A 73 8.67 -11.51 8.26
CA SER A 73 7.75 -10.67 9.01
C SER A 73 8.04 -9.21 8.72
N SER A 74 7.05 -8.50 8.19
CA SER A 74 7.18 -7.13 7.71
C SER A 74 5.82 -6.43 7.71
N GLN A 75 5.83 -5.11 7.69
CA GLN A 75 4.62 -4.30 7.75
C GLN A 75 4.75 -2.99 6.96
N VAL A 76 3.61 -2.53 6.46
CA VAL A 76 3.40 -1.16 5.99
C VAL A 76 2.58 -0.42 7.04
N ILE A 77 3.11 0.70 7.51
CA ILE A 77 2.40 1.67 8.35
C ILE A 77 1.81 2.71 7.41
N PHE A 78 0.49 2.67 7.23
CA PHE A 78 -0.21 3.60 6.36
C PHE A 78 -0.94 4.67 7.20
N ILE A 79 -0.55 5.93 7.04
CA ILE A 79 -1.09 7.07 7.79
C ILE A 79 -1.82 7.97 6.81
N ASP A 80 -3.12 8.20 7.03
CA ASP A 80 -3.94 9.09 6.21
C ASP A 80 -5.05 9.72 7.07
N PRO A 81 -5.19 11.06 7.09
CA PRO A 81 -6.24 11.71 7.88
C PRO A 81 -7.61 11.73 7.20
N SER A 82 -7.78 11.15 6.00
CA SER A 82 -9.03 11.14 5.24
C SER A 82 -9.57 12.54 4.86
N PHE A 83 -8.69 13.49 4.54
CA PHE A 83 -9.14 14.86 4.23
C PHE A 83 -9.80 15.02 2.85
N VAL A 84 -9.56 14.10 1.92
CA VAL A 84 -10.16 14.16 0.57
C VAL A 84 -11.60 13.66 0.60
N ASP A 85 -11.83 12.51 1.24
CA ASP A 85 -13.15 11.88 1.39
C ASP A 85 -13.14 10.84 2.51
N GLU A 86 -14.27 10.15 2.69
CA GLU A 86 -14.48 9.20 3.78
C GLU A 86 -13.90 7.79 3.53
N PHE A 87 -13.16 7.57 2.44
CA PHE A 87 -12.74 6.23 2.01
C PHE A 87 -11.92 5.49 3.08
N TRP A 88 -11.05 6.20 3.82
CA TRP A 88 -10.23 5.62 4.89
C TRP A 88 -10.83 5.77 6.30
N ASN A 89 -12.13 6.09 6.43
CA ASN A 89 -12.70 6.41 7.74
C ASN A 89 -12.82 5.22 8.70
N GLU A 90 -13.01 4.01 8.18
CA GLU A 90 -13.33 2.83 8.98
C GLU A 90 -12.18 1.81 8.90
N PRO A 91 -11.38 1.64 9.97
CA PRO A 91 -10.19 0.77 9.95
C PRO A 91 -10.46 -0.65 9.45
N GLU A 92 -11.59 -1.25 9.81
CA GLU A 92 -11.97 -2.60 9.35
C GLU A 92 -12.27 -2.65 7.84
N LYS A 93 -12.86 -1.59 7.28
CA LYS A 93 -13.05 -1.48 5.83
C LYS A 93 -11.73 -1.28 5.11
N VAL A 94 -10.81 -0.49 5.69
CA VAL A 94 -9.45 -0.33 5.14
C VAL A 94 -8.69 -1.65 5.13
N LYS A 95 -8.76 -2.43 6.22
CA LYS A 95 -8.17 -3.76 6.28
C LYS A 95 -8.76 -4.68 5.20
N SER A 96 -10.08 -4.73 5.11
CA SER A 96 -10.80 -5.54 4.10
C SER A 96 -10.45 -5.13 2.67
N TYR A 97 -10.26 -3.83 2.44
CA TYR A 97 -9.87 -3.26 1.16
C TYR A 97 -8.51 -3.76 0.69
N PHE A 98 -7.49 -3.84 1.56
CA PHE A 98 -6.20 -4.37 1.16
C PHE A 98 -6.18 -5.90 1.06
N LEU A 99 -6.96 -6.57 1.93
CA LEU A 99 -7.06 -8.03 1.95
C LEU A 99 -7.63 -8.60 0.63
N GLN A 100 -8.52 -7.85 -0.05
CA GLN A 100 -9.05 -8.28 -1.35
C GLN A 100 -7.95 -8.42 -2.43
N PHE A 101 -6.80 -7.77 -2.25
CA PHE A 101 -5.63 -7.86 -3.13
C PHE A 101 -4.54 -8.78 -2.56
N GLU A 102 -4.89 -9.63 -1.58
CA GLU A 102 -3.96 -10.54 -0.92
C GLU A 102 -2.81 -9.82 -0.20
N VAL A 103 -3.03 -8.57 0.23
CA VAL A 103 -2.05 -7.79 1.00
C VAL A 103 -2.58 -7.60 2.42
N GLU A 104 -2.00 -8.33 3.37
CA GLU A 104 -2.46 -8.43 4.74
C GLU A 104 -1.59 -7.63 5.72
N ASN A 105 -0.38 -7.25 5.29
CA ASN A 105 0.64 -6.62 6.12
C ASN A 105 0.52 -5.09 6.20
N ILE A 106 -0.67 -4.52 5.98
CA ILE A 106 -0.92 -3.08 6.09
C ILE A 106 -1.63 -2.76 7.39
N ARG A 107 -1.02 -1.89 8.20
CA ARG A 107 -1.60 -1.31 9.41
C ARG A 107 -1.93 0.15 9.17
N HIS A 108 -3.22 0.46 9.10
CA HIS A 108 -3.73 1.80 8.83
C HIS A 108 -3.96 2.62 10.12
N PHE A 109 -3.60 3.89 10.09
CA PHE A 109 -3.85 4.89 11.13
C PHE A 109 -4.56 6.10 10.52
N ARG A 110 -5.83 6.28 10.90
CA ARG A 110 -6.62 7.43 10.48
C ARG A 110 -6.28 8.67 11.30
N CYS A 111 -5.16 9.29 11.00
CA CYS A 111 -4.69 10.50 11.68
C CYS A 111 -3.70 11.27 10.82
N THR A 112 -3.41 12.50 11.22
CA THR A 112 -2.27 13.25 10.69
C THR A 112 -0.96 12.65 11.18
N THR A 113 0.13 12.90 10.46
CA THR A 113 1.47 12.46 10.90
C THR A 113 1.85 13.06 12.26
N GLN A 114 1.43 14.29 12.54
CA GLN A 114 1.66 14.98 13.83
C GLN A 114 0.94 14.30 15.00
N GLU A 115 -0.25 13.72 14.74
CA GLU A 115 -0.96 12.91 15.73
C GLU A 115 -0.32 11.52 15.85
N PHE A 116 0.06 10.89 14.73
CA PHE A 116 0.66 9.56 14.72
C PHE A 116 1.90 9.46 15.62
N VAL A 117 2.82 10.43 15.55
CA VAL A 117 4.06 10.43 16.36
C VAL A 117 3.82 10.53 17.88
N ARG A 118 2.59 10.85 18.30
CA ARG A 118 2.16 10.90 19.71
C ARG A 118 1.48 9.62 20.17
N THR A 119 1.28 8.64 19.29
CA THR A 119 0.62 7.37 19.62
C THR A 119 1.58 6.36 20.20
N ASP A 120 1.07 5.44 21.02
CA ASP A 120 1.84 4.27 21.51
C ASP A 120 2.35 3.41 20.35
N ALA A 121 1.59 3.36 19.24
CA ALA A 121 1.98 2.62 18.06
C ALA A 121 3.30 3.12 17.47
N TYR A 122 3.56 4.44 17.49
CA TYR A 122 4.84 5.02 17.08
C TYR A 122 5.96 4.75 18.09
N GLN A 123 5.65 4.79 19.39
CA GLN A 123 6.63 4.53 20.46
C GLN A 123 7.15 3.08 20.46
N CYS A 124 6.38 2.15 19.88
CA CYS A 124 6.72 0.74 19.78
C CYS A 124 7.35 0.32 18.43
N LEU A 125 7.70 1.28 17.55
CA LEU A 125 8.42 1.03 16.30
C LEU A 125 9.93 0.96 16.51
#